data_AF-V4A5E8-F1
#
_entry.id   AF-V4A5E8-F1
#
_cell.length_a   1.000
_cell.length_b   1.000
_cell.length_c   1.000
_cell.angle_alpha   90.00
_cell.angle_beta   90.00
_cell.angle_gamma   90.00
#
_symmetry.space_group_name_H-M   'P 1'
#
loop_
_entity.id
_entity.type
_entity.pdbx_description
1 polymer ?
#
loop_
_entity_poly.entity_id
_entity_poly.type
_entity_poly.pdbx_seq_one_letter_code
_entity_poly.pdbx_strand_id
1 'polypeptide(L)'
;MGCGASQPNVHCTGLLSVLSSEPYDGVKYEYSFYADVVPVKLSSRTEGHVRHVADAEQIKELMKNLVTKYEDNKRLLILHHIPLPNQKSDTRRAKTERFQGILYKKINPSSPDTEVVDAEKNGHCDAGFYDKAFEVKADTSHVIQLLHKRAANGDRFVTAALTGASLFNGFNFSLDGSKPVLQMDMIFEVPSPQVTELYSYHVEPVTVIQRMVEGTTGNRICLECDWVCEFDQHLKKGWRLIDIFADGSSKCRPSVVGTEIVKTFLWVYEKPRSEDDCTQRYEGAVIQQSTGASPENAVSIQNGAAYWESEIRRMGLEGWELACIIQNPCVQRTICKINFGNIMFFQRRLS
;
A
#
# COMPACT_ATOMS: atom_id res chain seq x y z
N MET A 1 -20.44 -34.55 -29.73
CA MET A 1 -20.05 -34.38 -28.31
C MET A 1 -19.14 -33.17 -28.23
N GLY A 2 -19.69 -32.00 -27.93
CA GLY A 2 -18.95 -30.75 -27.83
C GLY A 2 -19.21 -30.15 -26.45
N CYS A 3 -18.20 -30.15 -25.60
CA CYS A 3 -18.26 -29.50 -24.29
C CYS A 3 -17.96 -28.01 -24.50
N GLY A 4 -19.00 -27.18 -24.45
CA GLY A 4 -18.86 -25.74 -24.35
C GLY A 4 -18.35 -25.39 -22.96
N ALA A 5 -17.10 -24.93 -22.87
CA ALA A 5 -16.57 -24.32 -21.66
C ALA A 5 -17.24 -22.95 -21.49
N SER A 6 -18.19 -22.87 -20.56
CA SER A 6 -18.74 -21.60 -20.08
C SER A 6 -17.64 -20.80 -19.38
N GLN A 7 -17.28 -19.65 -19.94
CA GLN A 7 -16.47 -18.65 -19.24
C GLN A 7 -17.28 -18.07 -18.08
N PRO A 8 -16.72 -17.92 -16.87
CA PRO A 8 -17.37 -17.19 -15.81
C PRO A 8 -17.11 -15.69 -16.03
N ASN A 9 -18.05 -15.02 -16.68
CA ASN A 9 -18.19 -13.57 -16.58
C ASN A 9 -18.71 -13.26 -15.17
N VAL A 10 -17.81 -13.05 -14.22
CA VAL A 10 -18.16 -12.51 -12.91
C VAL A 10 -17.72 -11.05 -12.88
N HIS A 11 -18.70 -10.15 -13.03
CA HIS A 11 -18.58 -8.81 -12.49
C HIS A 11 -18.52 -8.92 -10.96
N CYS A 12 -17.33 -9.09 -10.40
CA CYS A 12 -17.09 -9.10 -8.96
C CYS A 12 -17.05 -7.66 -8.42
N THR A 13 -18.22 -7.08 -8.16
CA THR A 13 -18.38 -6.21 -6.98
C THR A 13 -18.89 -7.11 -5.86
N GLY A 14 -18.00 -7.94 -5.31
CA GLY A 14 -18.31 -8.84 -4.21
C GLY A 14 -17.49 -8.43 -3.00
N LEU A 15 -18.18 -8.03 -1.94
CA LEU A 15 -17.65 -8.10 -0.57
C LEU A 15 -17.26 -9.57 -0.32
N LEU A 16 -15.99 -9.82 -0.01
CA LEU A 16 -15.46 -11.19 0.15
C LEU A 16 -15.43 -11.68 1.60
N SER A 17 -16.16 -11.04 2.52
CA SER A 17 -16.39 -11.55 3.87
C SER A 17 -17.87 -11.54 4.25
N VAL A 18 -18.25 -12.49 5.11
CA VAL A 18 -19.57 -12.59 5.72
C VAL A 18 -19.73 -11.38 6.64
N LEU A 19 -20.37 -10.32 6.17
CA LEU A 19 -20.76 -9.21 7.03
C LEU A 19 -21.75 -9.76 8.06
N SER A 20 -21.40 -9.68 9.35
CA SER A 20 -22.38 -9.86 10.43
C SER A 20 -23.57 -8.93 10.18
N SER A 21 -24.78 -9.49 10.19
CA SER A 21 -26.02 -8.73 9.98
C SER A 21 -26.40 -7.85 11.17
N GLU A 22 -25.70 -7.98 12.29
CA GLU A 22 -25.97 -7.20 13.50
C GLU A 22 -25.26 -5.83 13.43
N PRO A 23 -25.93 -4.75 13.88
CA PRO A 23 -25.31 -3.45 13.97
C PRO A 23 -24.08 -3.52 14.87
N TYR A 24 -22.94 -3.03 14.38
CA TYR A 24 -21.71 -3.00 15.14
C TYR A 24 -21.72 -1.85 16.14
N ASP A 25 -21.65 -2.21 17.42
CA ASP A 25 -21.69 -1.29 18.56
C ASP A 25 -20.30 -0.80 19.00
N GLY A 26 -19.23 -1.27 18.35
CA GLY A 26 -17.86 -0.86 18.65
C GLY A 26 -17.48 0.50 18.06
N VAL A 27 -16.17 0.79 18.07
CA VAL A 27 -15.61 2.08 17.63
C VAL A 27 -15.87 2.32 16.14
N LYS A 28 -16.37 3.52 15.82
CA LYS A 28 -16.57 3.96 14.43
C LYS A 28 -15.50 4.96 14.02
N TYR A 29 -15.34 5.15 12.72
CA TYR A 29 -14.24 5.93 12.14
C TYR A 29 -14.75 7.01 11.19
N GLU A 30 -14.27 8.23 11.38
CA GLU A 30 -14.43 9.34 10.43
C GLU A 30 -13.15 9.50 9.62
N TYR A 31 -13.24 9.43 8.29
CA TYR A 31 -12.10 9.55 7.40
C TYR A 31 -12.03 10.91 6.71
N SER A 32 -10.82 11.47 6.66
CA SER A 32 -10.49 12.69 5.92
C SER A 32 -9.29 12.46 5.01
N PHE A 33 -9.28 13.15 3.87
CA PHE A 33 -8.32 12.92 2.80
C PHE A 33 -7.57 14.23 2.57
N TYR A 34 -6.27 14.22 2.82
CA TYR A 34 -5.41 15.37 2.62
C TYR A 34 -4.48 15.08 1.46
N ALA A 35 -4.54 15.91 0.41
CA ALA A 35 -3.64 15.78 -0.72
C ALA A 35 -2.71 16.99 -0.75
N ASP A 36 -1.41 16.73 -0.83
CA ASP A 36 -0.37 17.74 -0.98
C ASP A 36 0.51 17.43 -2.19
N VAL A 37 1.13 18.46 -2.74
CA VAL A 37 2.02 18.35 -3.90
C VAL A 37 3.43 18.70 -3.44
N VAL A 38 4.30 17.70 -3.44
CA VAL A 38 5.69 17.85 -3.03
C VAL A 38 6.54 18.06 -4.29
N PRO A 39 7.27 19.18 -4.41
CA PRO A 39 8.24 19.31 -5.47
C PRO A 39 9.34 18.27 -5.28
N VAL A 40 9.79 17.62 -6.35
CA VAL A 40 10.87 16.64 -6.36
C VAL A 40 11.99 17.16 -7.25
N LYS A 41 13.15 17.44 -6.66
CA LYS A 41 14.30 17.90 -7.42
C LYS A 41 14.89 16.74 -8.21
N LEU A 42 15.04 16.93 -9.52
CA LEU A 42 15.82 16.03 -10.35
C LEU A 42 17.29 16.29 -10.06
N SER A 43 18.01 15.30 -9.52
CA SER A 43 19.46 15.35 -9.46
C SER A 43 20.01 14.40 -10.52
N SER A 44 20.36 14.93 -11.68
CA SER A 44 21.19 14.20 -12.64
C SER A 44 22.63 14.26 -12.13
N ARG A 45 23.19 13.15 -11.65
CA ARG A 45 24.65 13.07 -11.51
C ARG A 45 25.24 12.71 -12.87
N THR A 46 26.28 13.43 -13.25
CA THR A 46 27.08 13.31 -14.47
C THR A 46 27.69 11.92 -14.60
N GLU A 47 26.93 10.94 -15.08
CA GLU A 47 27.42 9.61 -15.50
C GLU A 47 26.33 8.79 -16.21
N GLY A 48 25.36 9.44 -16.87
CA GLY A 48 24.27 8.76 -17.60
C GLY A 48 23.16 8.17 -16.72
N HIS A 49 23.16 8.45 -15.42
CA HIS A 49 22.18 7.96 -14.45
C HIS A 49 21.24 9.11 -14.04
N VAL A 50 19.92 8.95 -14.23
CA VAL A 50 18.92 9.90 -13.75
C VAL A 50 18.41 9.44 -12.39
N ARG A 51 18.68 10.22 -11.34
CA ARG A 51 18.17 9.95 -9.99
C ARG A 51 16.99 10.87 -9.69
N HIS A 52 15.83 10.29 -9.46
CA HIS A 52 14.63 11.03 -9.02
C HIS A 52 14.58 11.06 -7.49
N VAL A 53 15.36 11.92 -6.83
CA VAL A 53 15.37 11.96 -5.35
C VAL A 53 14.48 13.09 -4.85
N ALA A 54 13.41 12.76 -4.13
CA ALA A 54 12.78 13.74 -3.25
C ALA A 54 13.78 14.10 -2.13
N ASP A 55 14.08 15.39 -1.99
CA ASP A 55 15.00 15.88 -0.97
C ASP A 55 14.47 15.49 0.43
N ALA A 56 15.36 15.17 1.36
CA ALA A 56 14.95 14.84 2.73
C ALA A 56 14.18 15.99 3.38
N GLU A 57 14.56 17.22 3.07
CA GLU A 57 13.85 18.41 3.57
C GLU A 57 12.42 18.54 3.01
N GLN A 58 12.18 18.06 1.78
CA GLN A 58 10.84 18.09 1.17
C GLN A 58 9.90 17.07 1.80
N ILE A 59 10.42 15.88 2.12
CA ILE A 59 9.67 14.86 2.85
C ILE A 59 9.41 15.32 4.28
N LYS A 60 10.40 15.93 4.94
CA LYS A 60 10.20 16.54 6.27
C LYS A 60 9.11 17.61 6.25
N GLU A 61 9.07 18.46 5.23
CA GLU A 61 8.01 19.48 5.10
C GLU A 61 6.64 18.83 4.84
N LEU A 62 6.55 17.79 4.00
CA LEU A 62 5.32 16.99 3.85
C LEU A 62 4.85 16.43 5.20
N MET A 63 5.77 15.84 5.97
CA MET A 63 5.46 15.28 7.29
C MET A 63 5.03 16.37 8.27
N LYS A 64 5.70 17.54 8.25
CA LYS A 64 5.31 18.69 9.07
C LYS A 64 3.89 19.17 8.71
N ASN A 65 3.56 19.26 7.43
CA ASN A 65 2.21 19.60 6.97
C ASN A 65 1.18 18.57 7.43
N LEU A 66 1.51 17.27 7.35
CA LEU A 66 0.65 16.19 7.87
C LEU A 66 0.45 16.29 9.38
N VAL A 67 1.50 16.61 10.15
CA VAL A 67 1.41 16.81 11.60
C VAL A 67 0.46 17.94 11.95
N THR A 68 0.39 19.03 11.18
CA THR A 68 -0.62 20.09 11.41
C THR A 68 -2.06 19.57 11.25
N LYS A 69 -2.27 18.43 10.60
CA LYS A 69 -3.59 17.81 10.42
C LYS A 69 -3.94 16.83 11.53
N TYR A 70 -3.06 16.62 12.51
CA TYR A 70 -3.37 15.86 13.72
C TYR A 70 -4.23 16.65 14.71
N GLU A 71 -4.47 17.93 14.43
CA GLU A 71 -5.51 18.71 15.08
C GLU A 71 -6.86 17.97 15.04
N ASP A 72 -7.69 18.13 16.09
CA ASP A 72 -8.99 17.46 16.28
C ASP A 72 -8.97 15.93 16.50
N ASN A 73 -7.86 15.37 17.00
CA ASN A 73 -7.67 13.93 17.23
C ASN A 73 -7.71 13.09 15.94
N LYS A 74 -7.26 13.67 14.83
CA LYS A 74 -7.05 12.94 13.59
C LYS A 74 -5.66 12.30 13.60
N ARG A 75 -5.56 11.15 12.95
CA ARG A 75 -4.32 10.37 12.85
C ARG A 75 -4.09 9.93 11.43
N LEU A 76 -2.84 9.92 11.01
CA LEU A 76 -2.46 9.36 9.71
C LEU A 76 -2.66 7.85 9.78
N LEU A 77 -3.25 7.31 8.73
CA LEU A 77 -3.37 5.87 8.54
C LEU A 77 -2.48 5.41 7.38
N ILE A 78 -2.60 6.09 6.23
CA ILE A 78 -1.90 5.74 5.00
C ILE A 78 -1.34 7.01 4.39
N LEU A 79 -0.10 6.97 3.91
CA LEU A 79 0.46 8.01 3.04
C LEU A 79 0.70 7.42 1.65
N HIS A 80 -0.16 7.80 0.71
CA HIS A 80 -0.16 7.24 -0.62
C HIS A 80 0.51 8.18 -1.63
N HIS A 81 1.40 7.65 -2.48
CA HIS A 81 1.93 8.38 -3.64
C HIS A 81 0.91 8.39 -4.79
N ILE A 82 0.53 9.56 -5.27
CA ILE A 82 -0.37 9.73 -6.41
C ILE A 82 0.44 10.26 -7.59
N PRO A 83 0.63 9.48 -8.67
CA PRO A 83 1.26 9.97 -9.88
C PRO A 83 0.54 11.21 -10.43
N LEU A 84 1.28 12.20 -10.94
CA LEU A 84 0.70 13.36 -11.63
C LEU A 84 0.66 13.16 -13.16
N PRO A 85 -0.36 13.70 -13.87
CA PRO A 85 -0.43 13.60 -15.31
C PRO A 85 0.67 14.40 -15.98
N ASN A 86 1.26 13.85 -17.05
CA ASN A 86 1.84 14.63 -18.15
C ASN A 86 2.69 15.83 -17.71
N GLN A 87 3.65 15.62 -16.80
CA GLN A 87 4.79 16.53 -16.78
C GLN A 87 5.58 16.26 -18.05
N LYS A 88 5.25 17.01 -19.11
CA LYS A 88 6.12 17.13 -20.27
C LYS A 88 7.50 17.41 -19.70
N SER A 89 8.39 16.44 -19.88
CA SER A 89 9.78 16.49 -19.50
C SER A 89 10.44 17.61 -20.31
N ASP A 90 10.25 18.85 -19.84
CA ASP A 90 11.22 19.90 -20.09
C ASP A 90 12.45 19.43 -19.33
N THR A 91 13.45 18.98 -20.07
CA THR A 91 14.62 18.18 -19.67
C THR A 91 15.50 18.79 -18.57
N ARG A 92 15.07 19.87 -17.92
CA ARG A 92 15.77 20.62 -16.87
C ARG A 92 14.92 21.08 -15.68
N ARG A 93 13.61 20.79 -15.61
CA ARG A 93 12.75 21.31 -14.53
C ARG A 93 12.36 20.25 -13.51
N ALA A 94 12.32 20.68 -12.24
CA ALA A 94 11.89 19.88 -11.10
C ALA A 94 10.60 19.11 -11.42
N LYS A 95 10.58 17.83 -11.08
CA LYS A 95 9.35 17.03 -11.12
C LYS A 95 8.51 17.45 -9.92
N THR A 96 7.19 17.31 -9.96
CA THR A 96 6.39 17.35 -8.73
C THR A 96 5.73 16.01 -8.58
N GLU A 97 5.66 15.52 -7.35
CA GLU A 97 4.93 14.31 -6.99
C GLU A 97 3.77 14.71 -6.10
N ARG A 98 2.64 14.00 -6.18
CA ARG A 98 1.51 14.24 -5.32
C ARG A 98 1.45 13.12 -4.28
N PHE A 99 1.12 13.48 -3.05
CA PHE A 99 0.87 12.53 -1.98
C PHE A 99 -0.52 12.75 -1.43
N GLN A 100 -1.17 11.69 -0.99
CA GLN A 100 -2.43 11.76 -0.26
C GLN A 100 -2.28 11.03 1.06
N GLY A 101 -2.38 11.80 2.15
CA GLY A 101 -2.59 11.26 3.48
C GLY A 101 -4.07 10.91 3.65
N ILE A 102 -4.33 9.67 4.06
CA ILE A 102 -5.63 9.25 4.57
C ILE A 102 -5.54 9.35 6.08
N LEU A 103 -6.33 10.26 6.67
CA LEU A 103 -6.42 10.44 8.10
C LEU A 103 -7.74 9.88 8.62
N TYR A 104 -7.73 9.38 9.85
CA TYR A 104 -8.92 8.89 10.54
C TYR A 104 -9.08 9.55 11.91
N LYS A 105 -10.31 9.57 12.40
CA LYS A 105 -10.67 9.94 13.76
C LYS A 105 -11.64 8.90 14.31
N LYS A 106 -11.37 8.39 15.51
CA LYS A 106 -12.31 7.51 16.22
C LYS A 106 -13.52 8.35 16.70
N ILE A 107 -14.72 7.89 16.42
CA ILE A 107 -15.98 8.49 16.88
C ILE A 107 -16.26 7.93 18.28
N ASN A 108 -16.40 8.82 19.28
CA ASN A 108 -16.51 8.48 20.71
C ASN A 108 -15.34 7.63 21.24
N PRO A 109 -14.10 8.17 21.20
CA PRO A 109 -12.97 7.42 21.69
C PRO A 109 -13.07 7.21 23.21
N SER A 110 -12.71 6.01 23.67
CA SER A 110 -12.66 5.66 25.09
C SER A 110 -11.58 6.46 25.86
N SER A 111 -10.55 6.96 25.16
CA SER A 111 -9.45 7.78 25.68
C SER A 111 -8.99 8.84 24.67
N PRO A 112 -8.53 10.02 25.12
CA PRO A 112 -7.82 10.96 24.26
C PRO A 112 -6.37 10.50 24.05
N ASP A 113 -6.03 10.06 22.84
CA ASP A 113 -4.67 9.67 22.50
C ASP A 113 -3.95 10.86 21.83
N THR A 114 -3.09 11.59 22.55
CA THR A 114 -2.22 12.65 21.97
C THR A 114 -0.88 12.05 21.53
N GLU A 115 -0.56 12.11 20.24
CA GLU A 115 0.70 11.57 19.68
C GLU A 115 1.26 12.47 18.57
N VAL A 116 2.57 12.42 18.36
CA VAL A 116 3.30 13.22 17.36
C VAL A 116 3.81 12.28 16.26
N VAL A 117 3.76 12.69 15.00
CA VAL A 117 4.30 11.88 13.89
C VAL A 117 5.78 12.14 13.71
N ASP A 118 6.53 11.06 13.52
CA ASP A 118 7.92 11.08 13.11
C ASP A 118 8.11 10.19 11.87
N ALA A 119 9.07 10.54 11.01
CA ALA A 119 9.34 9.79 9.78
C ALA A 119 10.82 9.41 9.74
N GLU A 120 11.11 8.12 9.63
CA GLU A 120 12.46 7.65 9.44
C GLU A 120 12.66 7.21 7.98
N LYS A 121 13.64 7.83 7.32
CA LYS A 121 14.05 7.40 5.99
C LYS A 121 14.71 6.03 6.09
N ASN A 122 14.09 4.99 5.54
CA ASN A 122 14.66 3.65 5.63
C ASN A 122 14.22 2.74 4.49
N GLY A 123 15.23 2.16 3.82
CA GLY A 123 15.07 0.96 2.98
C GLY A 123 15.41 1.20 1.52
N HIS A 124 16.43 0.47 1.05
CA HIS A 124 16.63 0.18 -0.37
C HIS A 124 15.74 -1.02 -0.69
N CYS A 125 14.67 -0.85 -1.46
CA CYS A 125 13.92 -1.96 -2.03
C CYS A 125 14.49 -2.27 -3.41
N ASP A 126 15.21 -3.38 -3.56
CA ASP A 126 15.69 -3.82 -4.87
C ASP A 126 14.49 -4.17 -5.76
N ALA A 127 14.06 -3.24 -6.61
CA ALA A 127 13.17 -3.53 -7.74
C ALA A 127 13.92 -4.44 -8.73
N GLY A 128 13.84 -5.76 -8.52
CA GLY A 128 14.51 -6.70 -9.40
C GLY A 128 13.83 -6.78 -10.77
N PHE A 129 14.61 -6.61 -11.84
CA PHE A 129 14.36 -7.26 -13.13
C PHE A 129 15.47 -8.28 -13.37
N TYR A 130 15.06 -9.51 -13.71
CA TYR A 130 15.89 -10.68 -14.03
C TYR A 130 16.82 -11.18 -12.91
N ASP A 131 16.29 -12.05 -12.05
CA ASP A 131 17.12 -12.98 -11.28
C ASP A 131 16.82 -14.42 -11.75
N LYS A 132 17.88 -15.16 -12.13
CA LYS A 132 17.80 -16.58 -12.54
C LYS A 132 17.75 -17.54 -11.35
N ALA A 133 17.85 -17.04 -10.11
CA ALA A 133 17.77 -17.86 -8.91
C ALA A 133 16.33 -18.33 -8.63
N PHE A 134 16.16 -19.61 -8.30
CA PHE A 134 14.84 -20.24 -8.13
C PHE A 134 14.14 -19.93 -6.79
N GLU A 135 14.79 -19.25 -5.84
CA GLU A 135 14.24 -19.00 -4.50
C GLU A 135 14.22 -17.49 -4.21
N VAL A 136 13.03 -16.88 -4.09
CA VAL A 136 12.91 -15.47 -3.64
C VAL A 136 12.79 -15.56 -2.13
N LYS A 137 13.83 -15.17 -1.41
CA LYS A 137 13.67 -14.87 0.02
C LYS A 137 13.74 -13.36 0.14
N ALA A 138 12.62 -12.71 0.43
CA ALA A 138 12.63 -11.32 0.82
C ALA A 138 13.57 -11.17 2.01
N ASP A 139 14.56 -10.29 1.92
CA ASP A 139 15.35 -9.93 3.09
C ASP A 139 14.55 -8.95 3.93
N THR A 140 13.71 -9.50 4.80
CA THR A 140 12.88 -8.73 5.74
C THR A 140 13.68 -8.26 6.96
N SER A 141 14.94 -8.67 7.10
CA SER A 141 15.73 -8.48 8.32
C SER A 141 15.86 -7.01 8.70
N HIS A 142 16.09 -6.13 7.72
CA HIS A 142 16.22 -4.69 7.97
C HIS A 142 14.90 -4.06 8.45
N VAL A 143 13.79 -4.41 7.80
CA VAL A 143 12.45 -3.92 8.17
C VAL A 143 12.11 -4.37 9.59
N ILE A 144 12.32 -5.65 9.88
CA ILE A 144 12.07 -6.26 11.20
C ILE A 144 12.96 -5.60 12.26
N GLN A 145 14.25 -5.44 12.00
CA GLN A 145 15.18 -4.78 12.94
C GLN A 145 14.77 -3.34 13.26
N LEU A 146 14.36 -2.58 12.23
CA LEU A 146 13.90 -1.21 12.42
C LEU A 146 12.61 -1.17 13.25
N LEU A 147 11.62 -2.00 12.91
CA LEU A 147 10.36 -2.09 13.65
C LEU A 147 10.64 -2.42 15.12
N HIS A 148 11.47 -3.41 15.42
CA HIS A 148 11.82 -3.76 16.79
C HIS A 148 12.55 -2.64 17.53
N LYS A 149 13.51 -1.97 16.88
CA LYS A 149 14.26 -0.86 17.45
C LYS A 149 13.33 0.31 17.82
N ARG A 150 12.42 0.68 16.92
CA ARG A 150 11.45 1.77 17.13
C ARG A 150 10.41 1.38 18.18
N ALA A 151 9.87 0.17 18.10
CA ALA A 151 8.94 -0.39 19.09
C ALA A 151 9.51 -0.39 20.52
N ALA A 152 10.83 -0.64 20.67
CA ALA A 152 11.49 -0.61 21.97
C ALA A 152 11.50 0.79 22.62
N ASN A 153 11.38 1.85 21.81
CA ASN A 153 11.25 3.23 22.29
C ASN A 153 9.78 3.66 22.48
N GLY A 154 8.83 2.77 22.21
CA GLY A 154 7.39 3.06 22.24
C GLY A 154 6.81 3.53 20.90
N ASP A 155 7.65 3.78 19.89
CA ASP A 155 7.18 4.25 18.59
C ASP A 155 6.28 3.20 17.91
N ARG A 156 5.18 3.67 17.32
CA ARG A 156 4.19 2.84 16.64
C ARG A 156 4.28 3.00 15.12
N PHE A 157 4.43 1.92 14.38
CA PHE A 157 4.49 1.98 12.93
C PHE A 157 3.10 2.29 12.35
N VAL A 158 3.06 3.18 11.36
CA VAL A 158 1.82 3.63 10.72
C VAL A 158 1.72 3.09 9.30
N THR A 159 2.71 3.38 8.46
CA THR A 159 2.68 3.04 7.04
C THR A 159 4.08 3.18 6.42
N ALA A 160 4.34 2.45 5.34
CA ALA A 160 5.49 2.62 4.49
C ALA A 160 5.06 3.33 3.20
N ALA A 161 5.71 4.44 2.88
CA ALA A 161 5.37 5.27 1.73
C ALA A 161 6.53 5.36 0.74
N LEU A 162 6.22 5.28 -0.56
CA LEU A 162 7.18 5.56 -1.62
C LEU A 162 7.37 7.07 -1.78
N THR A 163 8.11 7.66 -0.87
CA THR A 163 8.36 9.11 -0.78
C THR A 163 9.65 9.54 -1.48
N GLY A 164 10.54 8.59 -1.81
CA GLY A 164 11.92 8.87 -2.23
C GLY A 164 12.41 8.09 -3.45
N ALA A 165 13.72 8.19 -3.68
CA ALA A 165 14.43 7.80 -4.90
C ALA A 165 13.92 6.54 -5.63
N SER A 166 13.43 6.70 -6.85
CA SER A 166 13.47 5.62 -7.84
C SER A 166 14.78 5.75 -8.62
N LEU A 167 15.71 4.82 -8.44
CA LEU A 167 16.85 4.66 -9.34
C LEU A 167 16.35 4.00 -10.62
N PHE A 168 15.85 4.78 -11.57
CA PHE A 168 15.58 4.30 -12.93
C PHE A 168 16.85 4.46 -13.77
N ASN A 169 17.58 3.36 -13.93
CA ASN A 169 18.71 3.32 -14.84
C ASN A 169 18.20 2.93 -16.24
N GLY A 170 18.62 3.67 -17.27
CA GLY A 170 18.23 3.42 -18.66
C GLY A 170 18.69 2.06 -19.19
N PHE A 171 18.41 1.79 -20.47
CA PHE A 171 18.62 0.53 -21.21
C PHE A 171 19.95 -0.22 -20.96
N ASN A 172 21.00 0.45 -20.48
CA ASN A 172 22.35 -0.10 -20.34
C ASN A 172 22.56 -1.02 -19.13
N PHE A 173 21.66 -1.08 -18.14
CA PHE A 173 21.85 -1.96 -16.97
C PHE A 173 21.45 -3.43 -17.19
N SER A 174 20.74 -3.76 -18.29
CA SER A 174 20.50 -5.17 -18.64
C SER A 174 21.80 -5.95 -18.88
N LEU A 175 22.95 -5.28 -18.97
CA LEU A 175 24.27 -5.89 -19.16
C LEU A 175 25.08 -6.06 -17.85
N ASP A 176 24.84 -5.26 -16.81
CA ASP A 176 25.64 -5.24 -15.57
C ASP A 176 24.87 -5.76 -14.33
N GLY A 177 23.61 -6.16 -14.51
CA GLY A 177 22.87 -6.95 -13.50
C GLY A 177 22.45 -6.22 -12.22
N SER A 178 22.73 -4.91 -12.06
CA SER A 178 22.18 -4.16 -10.93
C SER A 178 20.69 -3.86 -11.12
N LYS A 179 19.98 -3.96 -10.00
CA LYS A 179 18.52 -3.85 -9.91
C LYS A 179 18.16 -2.40 -9.62
N PRO A 180 17.12 -1.81 -10.25
CA PRO A 180 16.60 -0.51 -9.81
C PRO A 180 16.25 -0.60 -8.33
N VAL A 181 16.51 0.45 -7.56
CA VAL A 181 16.16 0.50 -6.14
C VAL A 181 15.04 1.51 -5.95
N LEU A 182 13.94 1.08 -5.34
CA LEU A 182 12.87 1.94 -4.83
C LEU A 182 13.18 2.27 -3.37
N GLN A 183 13.25 3.55 -3.03
CA GLN A 183 13.42 3.96 -1.65
C GLN A 183 12.05 4.21 -1.00
N MET A 184 11.73 3.41 0.01
CA MET A 184 10.56 3.63 0.86
C MET A 184 10.98 4.39 2.12
N ASP A 185 10.06 5.17 2.70
CA ASP A 185 10.20 5.71 4.05
C ASP A 185 9.16 5.06 4.96
N MET A 186 9.56 4.72 6.17
CA MET A 186 8.68 4.11 7.17
C MET A 186 8.27 5.19 8.17
N ILE A 187 6.95 5.37 8.33
CA ILE A 187 6.36 6.43 9.14
C ILE A 187 5.91 5.85 10.47
N PHE A 188 6.21 6.57 11.55
CA PHE A 188 5.92 6.17 12.92
C PHE A 188 5.14 7.27 13.66
N GLU A 189 4.20 6.86 14.50
CA GLU A 189 3.65 7.68 15.57
C GLU A 189 4.56 7.53 16.81
N VAL A 190 4.99 8.66 17.35
CA VAL A 190 5.77 8.73 18.60
C VAL A 190 4.78 9.03 19.72
N PRO A 191 4.61 8.08 20.68
CA PRO A 191 3.63 8.26 21.74
C PRO A 191 3.99 9.44 22.64
N SER A 192 2.96 10.13 23.15
CA SER A 192 3.14 11.05 24.27
C SER A 192 3.69 10.30 25.49
N PRO A 193 4.47 10.95 26.38
CA PRO A 193 5.02 10.32 27.60
C PRO A 193 3.99 9.64 28.52
N GLN A 194 2.69 9.89 28.32
CA GLN A 194 1.59 9.32 29.09
C GLN A 194 1.05 8.00 28.51
N VAL A 195 1.32 7.71 27.23
CA VAL A 195 0.89 6.48 26.55
C VAL A 195 2.02 5.45 26.62
N THR A 196 1.77 4.35 27.32
CA THR A 196 2.80 3.34 27.67
C THR A 196 2.59 1.99 26.98
N GLU A 197 1.58 1.86 26.12
CA GLU A 197 1.31 0.58 25.45
C GLU A 197 2.39 0.30 24.39
N LEU A 198 3.14 -0.78 24.60
CA LEU A 198 4.15 -1.24 23.66
C LEU A 198 3.56 -2.24 22.68
N TYR A 199 4.05 -2.21 21.44
CA TYR A 199 3.59 -3.10 20.39
C TYR A 199 4.65 -4.13 20.00
N SER A 200 4.18 -5.31 19.60
CA SER A 200 4.94 -6.36 18.91
C SER A 200 4.57 -6.31 17.44
N TYR A 201 5.54 -6.62 16.57
CA TYR A 201 5.34 -6.62 15.11
C TYR A 201 5.62 -8.01 14.54
N HIS A 202 4.81 -8.40 13.57
CA HIS A 202 5.01 -9.59 12.74
C HIS A 202 5.06 -9.17 11.27
N VAL A 203 6.06 -9.63 10.54
CA VAL A 203 6.23 -9.32 9.11
C VAL A 203 6.17 -10.61 8.32
N GLU A 204 5.14 -10.75 7.49
CA GLU A 204 4.91 -11.94 6.68
C GLU A 204 5.23 -11.64 5.20
N PRO A 205 6.23 -12.32 4.59
CA PRO A 205 6.48 -12.22 3.16
C PRO A 205 5.47 -13.07 2.38
N VAL A 206 4.55 -12.43 1.66
CA VAL A 206 3.50 -13.07 0.86
C VAL A 206 3.86 -13.02 -0.62
N THR A 207 3.75 -14.17 -1.29
CA THR A 207 3.99 -14.28 -2.73
C THR A 207 2.75 -13.86 -3.52
N VAL A 208 2.92 -12.91 -4.44
CA VAL A 208 1.85 -12.40 -5.30
C VAL A 208 2.25 -12.60 -6.76
N ILE A 209 1.37 -13.22 -7.55
CA ILE A 209 1.66 -13.54 -8.96
C ILE A 209 1.01 -12.48 -9.84
N GLN A 210 1.80 -11.73 -10.58
CA GLN A 210 1.30 -10.86 -11.64
C GLN A 210 1.20 -11.65 -12.95
N ARG A 211 -0.01 -11.80 -13.47
CA ARG A 211 -0.30 -12.45 -14.75
C ARG A 211 -0.80 -11.44 -15.77
N MET A 212 -0.25 -11.52 -16.99
CA MET A 212 -0.83 -10.88 -18.16
C MET A 212 -1.74 -11.89 -18.85
N VAL A 213 -3.02 -11.59 -18.95
CA VAL A 213 -4.03 -12.37 -19.67
C VAL A 213 -4.39 -11.60 -20.93
N GLU A 214 -4.05 -12.17 -22.08
CA GLU A 214 -4.50 -11.68 -23.37
C GLU A 214 -5.92 -12.21 -23.62
N GLY A 215 -6.87 -11.31 -23.81
CA GLY A 215 -8.26 -11.64 -24.12
C GLY A 215 -8.71 -10.99 -25.42
N THR A 216 -9.78 -11.53 -26.03
CA THR A 216 -10.41 -10.97 -27.23
C THR A 216 -10.92 -9.54 -27.02
N THR A 217 -11.23 -9.17 -25.77
CA THR A 217 -11.68 -7.83 -25.37
C THR A 217 -10.55 -6.91 -24.93
N GLY A 218 -9.29 -7.35 -25.04
CA GLY A 218 -8.08 -6.60 -24.70
C GLY A 218 -7.25 -7.23 -23.58
N ASN A 219 -6.11 -6.60 -23.28
CA ASN A 219 -5.13 -7.13 -22.34
C ASN A 219 -5.50 -6.79 -20.89
N ARG A 220 -5.37 -7.76 -20.00
CA ARG A 220 -5.60 -7.65 -18.57
C ARG A 220 -4.33 -8.03 -17.82
N ILE A 221 -3.89 -7.18 -16.89
CA ILE A 221 -2.78 -7.48 -15.98
C ILE A 221 -3.36 -7.55 -14.59
N CYS A 222 -3.31 -8.69 -13.92
CA CYS A 222 -3.77 -8.83 -12.53
C CYS A 222 -2.71 -9.42 -11.62
N LEU A 223 -2.77 -9.03 -10.35
CA LEU A 223 -2.14 -9.66 -9.20
C LEU A 223 -3.08 -10.74 -8.68
N GLU A 224 -2.57 -11.96 -8.61
CA GLU A 224 -3.22 -13.16 -8.10
C GLU A 224 -2.58 -13.50 -6.74
N CYS A 225 -3.41 -13.52 -5.70
CA CYS A 225 -3.08 -13.89 -4.33
C CYS A 225 -4.41 -14.27 -3.65
N ASP A 226 -4.38 -15.20 -2.69
CA ASP A 226 -5.54 -15.44 -1.82
C ASP A 226 -5.59 -14.39 -0.71
N TRP A 227 -5.93 -13.16 -1.11
CA TRP A 227 -5.93 -11.98 -0.23
C TRP A 227 -6.73 -12.19 1.05
N VAL A 228 -7.81 -12.97 0.99
CA VAL A 228 -8.69 -13.22 2.14
C VAL A 228 -8.03 -14.21 3.09
N CYS A 229 -7.50 -15.33 2.59
CA CYS A 229 -6.83 -16.32 3.42
C CYS A 229 -5.59 -15.73 4.11
N GLU A 230 -4.75 -15.02 3.36
CA GLU A 230 -3.53 -14.40 3.89
C GLU A 230 -3.84 -13.35 4.96
N PHE A 231 -4.96 -12.63 4.82
CA PHE A 231 -5.39 -11.64 5.79
C PHE A 231 -5.98 -12.29 7.05
N ASP A 232 -6.96 -13.18 6.88
CA ASP A 232 -7.77 -13.75 7.96
C ASP A 232 -6.95 -14.63 8.91
N GLN A 233 -5.94 -15.35 8.40
CA GLN A 233 -5.13 -16.26 9.23
C GLN A 233 -4.40 -15.56 10.39
N HIS A 234 -4.04 -14.27 10.23
CA HIS A 234 -3.37 -13.48 11.26
C HIS A 234 -4.37 -12.79 12.19
N LEU A 235 -5.49 -12.29 11.65
CA LEU A 235 -6.56 -11.69 12.45
C LEU A 235 -7.12 -12.68 13.49
N LYS A 236 -7.26 -13.95 13.10
CA LYS A 236 -7.65 -15.06 13.98
C LYS A 236 -6.72 -15.32 15.15
N LYS A 237 -5.47 -14.86 15.08
CA LYS A 237 -4.46 -14.94 16.15
C LYS A 237 -4.34 -13.63 16.95
N GLY A 238 -5.22 -12.68 16.70
CA GLY A 238 -5.26 -11.38 17.36
C GLY A 238 -4.27 -10.35 16.82
N TRP A 239 -3.63 -10.64 15.68
CA TRP A 239 -2.80 -9.64 14.98
C TRP A 239 -3.69 -8.67 14.22
N ARG A 240 -3.27 -7.41 14.18
CA ARG A 240 -3.91 -6.34 13.43
C ARG A 240 -3.05 -5.98 12.22
N LEU A 241 -3.61 -5.89 11.02
CA LEU A 241 -2.86 -5.46 9.83
C LEU A 241 -2.61 -3.95 9.89
N ILE A 242 -1.38 -3.54 9.59
CA ILE A 242 -0.96 -2.13 9.54
C ILE A 242 -0.75 -1.70 8.10
N ASP A 243 0.05 -2.46 7.34
CA ASP A 243 0.36 -2.09 5.97
C ASP A 243 0.78 -3.29 5.12
N ILE A 244 0.65 -3.15 3.80
CA ILE A 244 1.10 -4.11 2.79
C ILE A 244 1.88 -3.34 1.73
N PHE A 245 3.14 -3.68 1.54
CA PHE A 245 3.97 -3.06 0.50
C PHE A 245 4.88 -4.06 -0.20
N ALA A 246 5.22 -3.79 -1.46
CA ALA A 246 6.15 -4.62 -2.22
C ALA A 246 7.59 -4.37 -1.75
N ASP A 247 8.37 -5.42 -1.53
CA ASP A 247 9.80 -5.30 -1.19
C ASP A 247 10.69 -4.98 -2.42
N GLY A 248 10.07 -4.85 -3.59
CA GLY A 248 10.73 -4.66 -4.88
C GLY A 248 11.15 -5.98 -5.55
N SER A 249 11.22 -7.09 -4.81
CA SER A 249 11.64 -8.37 -5.37
C SER A 249 10.62 -8.84 -6.42
N SER A 250 11.13 -9.15 -7.61
CA SER A 250 10.32 -9.73 -8.66
C SER A 250 11.10 -10.74 -9.50
N LYS A 251 10.40 -11.75 -10.00
CA LYS A 251 10.95 -12.78 -10.88
C LYS A 251 10.01 -13.08 -12.02
N CYS A 252 10.54 -13.11 -13.23
CA CYS A 252 9.81 -13.58 -14.40
C CYS A 252 9.96 -15.09 -14.50
N ARG A 253 8.85 -15.82 -14.54
CA ARG A 253 8.82 -17.25 -14.87
C ARG A 253 8.02 -17.49 -16.15
N PRO A 254 8.51 -18.33 -17.06
CA PRO A 254 7.70 -18.78 -18.19
C PRO A 254 6.51 -19.59 -17.66
N SER A 255 5.32 -19.33 -18.23
CA SER A 255 4.07 -20.03 -17.94
C SER A 255 3.46 -20.51 -19.25
N VAL A 256 2.59 -21.52 -19.18
CA VAL A 256 1.92 -22.11 -20.37
C VAL A 256 1.10 -21.06 -21.13
N VAL A 257 0.64 -20.01 -20.44
CA VAL A 257 -0.20 -18.94 -20.99
C VAL A 257 0.54 -17.58 -21.04
N GLY A 258 1.88 -17.59 -21.15
CA GLY A 258 2.70 -16.39 -21.29
C GLY A 258 3.75 -16.22 -20.20
N THR A 259 3.98 -14.98 -19.78
CA THR A 259 4.97 -14.65 -18.73
C THR A 259 4.27 -14.31 -17.42
N GLU A 260 4.67 -14.97 -16.34
CA GLU A 260 4.23 -14.62 -14.99
C GLU A 260 5.35 -13.89 -14.26
N ILE A 261 5.00 -12.81 -13.58
CA ILE A 261 5.94 -12.08 -12.72
C ILE A 261 5.56 -12.37 -11.28
N VAL A 262 6.37 -13.15 -10.58
CA VAL A 262 6.23 -13.43 -9.16
C VAL A 262 6.82 -12.26 -8.38
N LYS A 263 6.07 -11.67 -7.46
CA LYS A 263 6.47 -10.56 -6.60
C LYS A 263 6.34 -10.96 -5.13
N THR A 264 7.13 -10.34 -4.26
CA THR A 264 6.93 -10.48 -2.80
C THR A 264 6.35 -9.19 -2.23
N PHE A 265 5.33 -9.36 -1.40
CA PHE A 265 4.72 -8.29 -0.62
C PHE A 265 4.99 -8.56 0.85
N LEU A 266 5.39 -7.55 1.60
CA LEU A 266 5.55 -7.63 3.04
C LEU A 266 4.25 -7.16 3.69
N TRP A 267 3.63 -8.05 4.43
CA TRP A 267 2.45 -7.75 5.24
C TRP A 267 2.92 -7.51 6.66
N VAL A 268 2.68 -6.30 7.15
CA VAL A 268 3.11 -5.89 8.49
C VAL A 268 1.91 -5.88 9.40
N TYR A 269 2.01 -6.65 10.47
CA TYR A 269 1.01 -6.75 11.51
C TYR A 269 1.55 -6.25 12.85
N GLU A 270 0.67 -5.72 13.70
CA GLU A 270 0.97 -5.38 15.09
C GLU A 270 0.04 -6.11 16.07
N LYS A 271 0.50 -6.19 17.32
CA LYS A 271 -0.30 -6.55 18.47
C LYS A 271 0.19 -5.82 19.71
N PRO A 272 -0.68 -5.35 20.62
CA PRO A 272 -0.23 -4.88 21.92
C PRO A 272 0.52 -5.99 22.68
N ARG A 273 1.65 -5.67 23.30
CA ARG A 273 2.43 -6.64 24.10
C ARG A 273 1.67 -7.17 25.30
N SER A 274 0.75 -6.39 25.83
CA SER A 274 -0.21 -6.77 26.87
C SER A 274 -1.12 -7.92 26.43
N GLU A 275 -1.27 -8.12 25.12
CA GLU A 275 -2.18 -9.08 24.50
C GLU A 275 -1.44 -10.19 23.74
N ASP A 276 -0.21 -10.60 24.11
CA ASP A 276 0.61 -11.57 23.34
C ASP A 276 0.10 -13.05 23.35
N ASP A 277 -1.22 -13.25 23.41
CA ASP A 277 -1.90 -14.54 23.28
C ASP A 277 -2.22 -14.89 21.80
N CYS A 278 -2.90 -16.01 21.54
CA CYS A 278 -3.43 -16.32 20.20
C CYS A 278 -4.94 -16.09 20.09
N THR A 279 -5.52 -15.30 20.99
CA THR A 279 -6.96 -15.05 21.01
C THR A 279 -7.36 -14.20 19.81
N GLN A 280 -8.41 -14.60 19.09
CA GLN A 280 -8.96 -13.77 18.01
C GLN A 280 -9.49 -12.46 18.60
N ARG A 281 -9.00 -11.34 18.08
CA ARG A 281 -9.41 -9.99 18.49
C ARG A 281 -10.00 -9.19 17.35
N TYR A 282 -9.79 -9.61 16.11
CA TYR A 282 -10.17 -8.86 14.93
C TYR A 282 -10.92 -9.75 13.95
N GLU A 283 -11.79 -9.11 13.16
CA GLU A 283 -12.34 -9.65 11.92
C GLU A 283 -11.98 -8.72 10.76
N GLY A 284 -11.95 -9.28 9.55
CA GLY A 284 -11.48 -8.60 8.34
C GLY A 284 -12.52 -8.58 7.23
N ALA A 285 -12.45 -7.54 6.41
CA ALA A 285 -13.18 -7.41 5.16
C ALA A 285 -12.23 -6.95 4.05
N VAL A 286 -12.33 -7.59 2.88
CA VAL A 286 -11.55 -7.23 1.69
C VAL A 286 -12.53 -6.76 0.63
N ILE A 287 -12.33 -5.54 0.14
CA ILE A 287 -13.18 -4.93 -0.88
C ILE A 287 -12.35 -4.74 -2.15
N GLN A 288 -12.83 -5.32 -3.25
CA GLN A 288 -12.30 -5.04 -4.59
C GLN A 288 -13.17 -3.99 -5.26
N GLN A 289 -12.59 -2.84 -5.56
CA GLN A 289 -13.25 -1.76 -6.28
C GLN A 289 -12.64 -1.66 -7.67
N SER A 290 -13.47 -1.44 -8.70
CA SER A 290 -13.00 -1.20 -10.07
C SER A 290 -13.54 0.13 -10.57
N THR A 291 -12.66 0.96 -11.10
CA THR A 291 -12.99 2.26 -11.68
C THR A 291 -12.66 2.26 -13.16
N GLY A 292 -13.66 2.53 -14.01
CA GLY A 292 -13.49 2.64 -15.45
C GLY A 292 -13.25 4.06 -15.91
N ALA A 293 -12.24 4.26 -16.77
CA ALA A 293 -11.93 5.52 -17.43
C ALA A 293 -12.03 5.37 -18.95
N SER A 294 -12.43 6.42 -19.69
CA SER A 294 -12.09 6.48 -21.12
C SER A 294 -10.57 6.58 -21.28
N PRO A 295 -9.93 6.09 -22.36
CA PRO A 295 -8.48 6.16 -22.55
C PRO A 295 -7.90 7.57 -22.44
N GLU A 296 -8.66 8.57 -22.88
CA GLU A 296 -8.31 9.99 -22.78
C GLU A 296 -8.30 10.48 -21.32
N ASN A 297 -9.22 9.96 -20.50
CA ASN A 297 -9.34 10.28 -19.08
C ASN A 297 -8.66 9.26 -18.16
N ALA A 298 -8.11 8.16 -18.70
CA ALA A 298 -7.42 7.12 -17.93
C ALA A 298 -6.18 7.67 -17.25
N VAL A 299 -5.55 8.63 -17.92
CA VAL A 299 -4.54 9.50 -17.33
C VAL A 299 -5.16 10.22 -16.13
N SER A 300 -6.28 10.94 -16.25
CA SER A 300 -6.92 11.60 -15.09
C SER A 300 -7.28 10.65 -13.93
N ILE A 301 -7.70 9.41 -14.20
CA ILE A 301 -8.05 8.42 -13.15
C ILE A 301 -6.81 7.82 -12.48
N GLN A 302 -5.70 7.63 -13.20
CA GLN A 302 -4.40 7.33 -12.56
C GLN A 302 -3.90 8.47 -11.67
N ASN A 303 -4.47 9.68 -11.81
CA ASN A 303 -3.84 10.92 -11.38
C ASN A 303 -4.61 11.72 -10.31
N GLY A 304 -5.45 11.06 -9.50
CA GLY A 304 -5.77 11.59 -8.17
C GLY A 304 -7.22 11.95 -7.85
N ALA A 305 -8.20 11.31 -8.50
CA ALA A 305 -9.45 10.98 -7.82
C ALA A 305 -9.39 9.48 -7.62
N ALA A 306 -9.11 9.08 -6.40
CA ALA A 306 -8.87 7.71 -6.08
C ALA A 306 -10.14 6.84 -6.09
N TYR A 307 -11.31 7.50 -6.05
CA TYR A 307 -12.65 6.94 -6.02
C TYR A 307 -12.93 5.99 -4.85
N TRP A 308 -11.96 5.74 -3.97
CA TRP A 308 -12.14 4.97 -2.74
C TRP A 308 -12.73 5.81 -1.61
N GLU A 309 -12.76 7.15 -1.72
CA GLU A 309 -13.10 8.01 -0.59
C GLU A 309 -14.53 7.84 -0.10
N SER A 310 -15.49 7.53 -0.98
CA SER A 310 -16.86 7.22 -0.59
C SER A 310 -16.95 5.88 0.14
N GLU A 311 -16.24 4.87 -0.38
CA GLU A 311 -16.27 3.52 0.16
C GLU A 311 -15.59 3.43 1.53
N ILE A 312 -14.44 4.08 1.70
CA ILE A 312 -13.73 4.18 2.97
C ILE A 312 -14.60 4.90 4.02
N ARG A 313 -15.26 6.00 3.66
CA ARG A 313 -16.17 6.70 4.60
C ARG A 313 -17.35 5.81 5.00
N ARG A 314 -17.96 5.11 4.03
CA ARG A 314 -19.06 4.18 4.28
C ARG A 314 -18.64 3.09 5.29
N MET A 315 -17.52 2.43 5.00
CA MET A 315 -16.95 1.38 5.87
C MET A 315 -16.61 1.92 7.26
N GLY A 316 -16.02 3.11 7.37
CA GLY A 316 -15.73 3.76 8.66
C GLY A 316 -16.95 3.99 9.55
N LEU A 317 -18.05 4.45 8.96
CA LEU A 317 -19.33 4.65 9.68
C LEU A 317 -19.99 3.32 10.10
N GLU A 318 -19.65 2.23 9.43
CA GLU A 318 -20.04 0.85 9.78
C GLU A 318 -19.09 0.20 10.80
N GLY A 319 -18.08 0.94 11.29
CA GLY A 319 -17.15 0.47 12.31
C GLY A 319 -15.90 -0.24 11.77
N TRP A 320 -15.70 -0.21 10.45
CA TRP A 320 -14.53 -0.80 9.83
C TRP A 320 -13.36 0.17 9.76
N GLU A 321 -12.25 -0.23 10.34
CA GLU A 321 -10.97 0.44 10.22
C GLU A 321 -10.28 0.01 8.93
N LEU A 322 -9.99 0.95 8.04
CA LEU A 322 -9.08 0.72 6.92
C LEU A 322 -7.67 0.36 7.46
N ALA A 323 -7.08 -0.70 6.92
CA ALA A 323 -5.71 -1.09 7.18
C ALA A 323 -4.78 -0.68 6.03
N CYS A 324 -5.11 -1.09 4.79
CA CYS A 324 -4.24 -0.86 3.64
C CYS A 324 -5.04 -0.76 2.33
N ILE A 325 -4.46 -0.13 1.31
CA ILE A 325 -4.97 -0.07 -0.06
C ILE A 325 -3.88 -0.56 -1.01
N ILE A 326 -4.16 -1.64 -1.74
CA ILE A 326 -3.34 -2.07 -2.88
C ILE A 326 -3.94 -1.49 -4.15
N GLN A 327 -3.21 -0.56 -4.76
CA GLN A 327 -3.61 0.09 -6.00
C GLN A 327 -3.29 -0.71 -7.24
N ASN A 328 -4.16 -0.59 -8.24
CA ASN A 328 -4.00 -1.22 -9.54
C ASN A 328 -3.64 -2.73 -9.47
N PRO A 329 -4.20 -3.52 -8.52
CA PRO A 329 -3.91 -4.93 -8.48
C PRO A 329 -4.52 -5.63 -9.69
N CYS A 330 -5.46 -5.00 -10.39
CA CYS A 330 -5.73 -5.38 -11.76
C CYS A 330 -5.97 -4.17 -12.66
N VAL A 331 -5.38 -4.18 -13.86
CA VAL A 331 -5.59 -3.20 -14.91
C VAL A 331 -6.12 -3.92 -16.13
N GLN A 332 -7.29 -3.52 -16.61
CA GLN A 332 -7.89 -4.05 -17.82
C GLN A 332 -7.99 -2.96 -18.88
N ARG A 333 -7.35 -3.16 -20.01
CA ARG A 333 -7.44 -2.25 -21.15
C ARG A 333 -8.35 -2.85 -22.21
N THR A 334 -9.44 -2.15 -22.50
CA THR A 334 -10.32 -2.40 -23.64
C THR A 334 -10.09 -1.32 -24.70
N ILE A 335 -10.70 -1.47 -25.89
CA ILE A 335 -10.58 -0.49 -26.98
C ILE A 335 -11.02 0.91 -26.53
N CYS A 336 -12.08 1.00 -25.72
CA CYS A 336 -12.72 2.27 -25.37
C CYS A 336 -12.60 2.65 -23.89
N LYS A 337 -12.01 1.80 -23.04
CA LYS A 337 -11.89 2.02 -21.59
C LYS A 337 -10.65 1.37 -20.98
N ILE A 338 -10.08 2.00 -19.96
CA ILE A 338 -9.11 1.40 -19.05
C ILE A 338 -9.78 1.28 -17.68
N ASN A 339 -9.86 0.07 -17.14
CA ASN A 339 -10.35 -0.18 -15.79
C ASN A 339 -9.17 -0.38 -14.85
N PHE A 340 -9.18 0.36 -13.75
CA PHE A 340 -8.23 0.24 -12.65
C PHE A 340 -8.92 -0.40 -11.46
N GLY A 341 -8.34 -1.47 -10.93
CA GLY A 341 -8.77 -2.07 -9.68
C GLY A 341 -8.11 -1.41 -8.48
N ASN A 342 -8.74 -1.51 -7.31
CA ASN A 342 -8.14 -1.31 -6.00
C ASN A 342 -8.58 -2.46 -5.10
N ILE A 343 -7.71 -2.93 -4.22
CA ILE A 343 -8.07 -3.83 -3.12
C ILE A 343 -7.89 -3.06 -1.83
N MET A 344 -8.96 -2.95 -1.04
CA MET A 344 -8.95 -2.29 0.25
C MET A 344 -9.14 -3.32 1.36
N PHE A 345 -8.26 -3.28 2.35
CA PHE A 345 -8.31 -4.14 3.52
C PHE A 345 -8.90 -3.36 4.68
N PHE A 346 -9.97 -3.88 5.24
CA PHE A 346 -10.63 -3.34 6.42
C PHE A 346 -10.60 -4.36 7.54
N GLN A 347 -10.53 -3.90 8.77
CA GLN A 347 -10.60 -4.74 9.95
C GLN A 347 -11.38 -4.02 11.05
N ARG A 348 -11.92 -4.76 12.01
CA ARG A 348 -12.46 -4.16 13.23
C ARG A 348 -12.27 -5.09 14.40
N ARG A 349 -12.21 -4.52 15.60
CA ARG A 349 -12.01 -5.27 16.83
C ARG A 349 -13.32 -5.95 17.22
N LEU A 350 -13.27 -7.22 17.59
CA LEU A 350 -14.41 -7.93 18.16
C LEU A 350 -14.69 -7.38 19.57
N SER A 351 -15.95 -7.12 19.85
CA SER A 351 -16.47 -6.63 21.14
C SER A 351 -16.34 -7.64 22.26
#